data_AF-W4HDM3-F1
#
_entry.id   AF-W4HDM3-F1
#
_cell.length_a   1.000
_cell.length_b   1.000
_cell.length_c   1.000
_cell.angle_alpha   90.00
_cell.angle_beta   90.00
_cell.angle_gamma   90.00
#
_symmetry.space_group_name_H-M   'P 1'
#
loop_
_entity.id
_entity.type
_entity.pdbx_description
1 polymer ?
#
loop_
_entity_poly.entity_id
_entity_poly.type
_entity_poly.pdbx_seq_one_letter_code
_entity_poly.pdbx_strand_id
1 'polypeptide(L)'
;MAPMTILQRQETSLEDIIDSCLADSTKERYESGLRQLIKWIHLTGGTDLLKDDGMIDLRVFQYIHFVQFIVWVYQNTPVKVETMSGYRAALRWYYKREDVAMPVEYSTKLKTKFTGMHRLTATDEQTLTLKESGKRPLGFSMYEALCQESLKTSDSGFVHLYLVISWNLMARSKSTETIHIKRTIGHQRVFAAGDQFVGRVVAALPLNSADFAELPPYFDSTDNPVVTSAVRCMFPVLFKTGSLIGVLKLGLASIVHHADYLRTALPANHPVLHTAIFRDNAMMSSLKVFVRTTSATLKPTGLPPYVEIYRQLHTQQLTLATITSEVVAGVRNLLDEKELATGTVTSAYIDKLFSSIMERLARGTSAPEVTVVHHQHPRHQHMLYSWGGRQHKLPESFAFPNVDTATAWALWWLGKDSEIPFRTIDPHDLDTKKQRRILSEWRFFMHILWEYYVEIKGTDAPIDSTEEAVVEAFECAVHALDPVIEKTPNQRQRRFGQLMVVTVARIIREKIGAKTKRAYSKRTRS
;
A
#
# COMPACT_ATOMS: atom_id res chain seq x y z
N MET A 1 15.88 -46.33 10.51
CA MET A 1 16.92 -45.29 10.34
C MET A 1 17.06 -45.00 8.87
N ALA A 2 16.55 -43.86 8.38
CA ALA A 2 16.76 -43.44 7.00
C ALA A 2 18.19 -42.86 6.86
N PRO A 3 18.92 -43.12 5.76
CA PRO A 3 20.27 -42.62 5.59
C PRO A 3 20.26 -41.10 5.39
N MET A 4 21.00 -40.39 6.23
CA MET A 4 21.28 -38.97 6.05
C MET A 4 22.06 -38.79 4.74
N THR A 5 21.42 -38.19 3.74
CA THR A 5 22.09 -37.71 2.54
C THR A 5 22.94 -36.51 2.94
N ILE A 6 24.25 -36.72 3.06
CA ILE A 6 25.21 -35.64 3.23
C ILE A 6 25.20 -34.86 1.92
N LEU A 7 24.60 -33.66 1.92
CA LEU A 7 24.71 -32.68 0.85
C LEU A 7 26.21 -32.36 0.66
N GLN A 8 26.83 -32.98 -0.33
CA GLN A 8 28.18 -32.61 -0.77
C GLN A 8 28.14 -31.14 -1.20
N ARG A 9 28.93 -30.30 -0.53
CA ARG A 9 29.17 -28.93 -0.95
C ARG A 9 29.81 -28.99 -2.34
N GLN A 10 29.32 -28.19 -3.29
CA GLN A 10 29.94 -28.02 -4.59
C GLN A 10 31.43 -27.67 -4.41
N GLU A 11 32.29 -28.16 -5.30
CA GLU A 11 33.69 -27.73 -5.40
C GLU A 11 33.72 -26.23 -5.74
N THR A 12 33.76 -25.40 -4.70
CA THR A 12 33.93 -23.94 -4.84
C THR A 12 35.42 -23.63 -4.77
N SER A 13 35.94 -22.96 -5.80
CA SER A 13 37.32 -22.48 -5.81
C SER A 13 37.52 -21.37 -4.76
N LEU A 14 38.78 -21.08 -4.40
CA LEU A 14 39.11 -19.95 -3.53
C LEU A 14 38.60 -18.62 -4.13
N GLU A 15 38.61 -18.53 -5.46
CA GLU A 15 38.10 -17.40 -6.24
C GLU A 15 36.57 -17.28 -6.08
N ASP A 16 35.82 -18.38 -6.14
CA ASP A 16 34.37 -18.38 -5.89
C ASP A 16 34.01 -17.96 -4.46
N ILE A 17 34.83 -18.35 -3.49
CA ILE A 17 34.65 -17.98 -2.08
C ILE A 17 34.92 -16.48 -1.88
N ILE A 18 35.97 -15.94 -2.48
CA ILE A 18 36.30 -14.51 -2.43
C ILE A 18 35.24 -13.69 -3.19
N ASP A 19 34.77 -14.17 -4.33
CA ASP A 19 33.71 -13.53 -5.11
C ASP A 19 32.36 -13.55 -4.37
N SER A 20 32.05 -14.61 -3.62
CA SER A 20 30.84 -14.69 -2.78
C SER A 20 30.80 -13.68 -1.63
N CYS A 21 31.95 -13.08 -1.28
CA CYS A 21 32.03 -12.05 -0.24
C CYS A 21 31.50 -10.68 -0.70
N LEU A 22 31.18 -10.51 -1.99
CA LEU A 22 30.63 -9.28 -2.56
C LEU A 22 29.29 -9.57 -3.25
N ALA A 23 28.34 -8.65 -3.11
CA ALA A 23 27.11 -8.73 -3.90
C ALA A 23 27.42 -8.49 -5.38
N ASP A 24 26.75 -9.20 -6.30
CA ASP A 24 26.95 -9.09 -7.76
C ASP A 24 26.91 -7.64 -8.26
N SER A 25 25.93 -6.86 -7.77
CA SER A 25 25.80 -5.42 -8.09
C SER A 25 27.03 -4.58 -7.70
N THR A 26 27.78 -4.99 -6.67
CA THR A 26 29.02 -4.34 -6.24
C THR A 26 30.17 -4.73 -7.15
N LYS A 27 30.23 -5.98 -7.59
CA LYS A 27 31.21 -6.46 -8.58
C LYS A 27 31.05 -5.73 -9.90
N GLU A 28 29.83 -5.67 -10.44
CA GLU A 28 29.52 -4.91 -11.66
C GLU A 28 29.92 -3.43 -11.55
N ARG A 29 29.72 -2.82 -10.37
CA ARG A 29 30.11 -1.43 -10.10
C ARG A 29 31.64 -1.26 -10.13
N TYR A 30 32.39 -2.18 -9.51
CA TYR A 30 33.85 -2.13 -9.53
C TYR A 30 34.42 -2.41 -10.92
N GLU A 31 33.89 -3.38 -11.65
CA GLU A 31 34.27 -3.64 -13.05
C GLU A 31 33.96 -2.44 -13.95
N SER A 32 32.80 -1.79 -13.76
CA SER A 32 32.48 -0.53 -14.44
C SER A 32 33.50 0.57 -14.11
N GLY A 33 33.89 0.67 -12.83
CA GLY A 33 34.93 1.59 -12.38
C GLY A 33 36.28 1.35 -13.07
N LEU A 34 36.75 0.11 -13.12
CA LEU A 34 37.99 -0.27 -13.78
C LEU A 34 37.94 -0.02 -15.29
N ARG A 35 36.80 -0.30 -15.94
CA ARG A 35 36.61 0.01 -17.36
C ARG A 35 36.77 1.50 -17.66
N GLN A 36 36.38 2.40 -16.75
CA GLN A 36 36.63 3.83 -16.93
C GLN A 36 38.12 4.18 -16.87
N LEU A 37 38.89 3.54 -15.97
CA LEU A 37 40.34 3.71 -15.95
C LEU A 37 40.98 3.21 -17.24
N ILE A 38 40.62 1.99 -17.68
CA ILE A 38 41.14 1.40 -18.93
C ILE A 38 40.79 2.29 -20.12
N LYS A 39 39.56 2.80 -20.19
CA LYS A 39 39.14 3.74 -21.24
C LYS A 39 39.99 5.01 -21.22
N TRP A 40 40.28 5.56 -20.05
CA TRP A 40 41.15 6.73 -19.92
C TRP A 40 42.58 6.43 -20.38
N ILE A 41 43.15 5.27 -20.01
CA ILE A 41 44.49 4.85 -20.43
C ILE A 41 44.60 4.79 -21.97
N HIS A 42 43.59 4.22 -22.63
CA HIS A 42 43.53 4.20 -24.09
C HIS A 42 43.41 5.60 -24.69
N LEU A 43 42.61 6.48 -24.08
CA LEU A 43 42.44 7.87 -24.54
C LEU A 43 43.73 8.70 -24.42
N THR A 44 44.55 8.45 -23.40
CA THR A 44 45.82 9.15 -23.19
C THR A 44 47.01 8.49 -23.87
N GLY A 45 46.81 7.37 -24.56
CA GLY A 45 47.88 6.63 -25.26
C GLY A 45 48.83 5.87 -24.34
N GLY A 46 48.46 5.60 -23.09
CA GLY A 46 49.29 4.92 -22.08
C GLY A 46 49.19 3.40 -22.14
N THR A 47 49.24 2.80 -23.33
CA THR A 47 49.04 1.34 -23.49
C THR A 47 50.07 0.49 -22.75
N ASP A 48 51.21 1.08 -22.38
CA ASP A 48 52.24 0.52 -21.51
C ASP A 48 51.78 0.27 -20.06
N LEU A 49 50.66 0.88 -19.64
CA LEU A 49 50.05 0.68 -18.32
C LEU A 49 49.10 -0.54 -18.27
N LEU A 50 48.93 -1.26 -19.38
CA LEU A 50 48.06 -2.42 -19.49
C LEU A 50 48.90 -3.70 -19.68
N LYS A 51 48.39 -4.82 -19.17
CA LYS A 51 48.89 -6.16 -19.48
C LYS A 51 48.42 -6.58 -20.88
N ASP A 52 48.98 -7.70 -21.38
CA ASP A 52 48.58 -8.30 -22.66
C ASP A 52 47.09 -8.71 -22.72
N ASP A 53 46.45 -8.93 -21.56
CA ASP A 53 45.02 -9.26 -21.44
C ASP A 53 44.10 -8.02 -21.49
N GLY A 54 44.66 -6.81 -21.58
CA GLY A 54 43.92 -5.54 -21.60
C GLY A 54 43.50 -5.01 -20.23
N MET A 55 43.86 -5.69 -19.13
CA MET A 55 43.68 -5.19 -17.76
C MET A 55 44.85 -4.31 -17.32
N ILE A 56 44.65 -3.57 -16.23
CA ILE A 56 45.65 -2.64 -15.69
C ILE A 56 46.84 -3.45 -15.16
N ASP A 57 48.06 -3.13 -15.60
CA ASP A 57 49.25 -3.73 -15.00
C ASP A 57 49.59 -3.06 -13.67
N LEU A 58 49.34 -3.73 -12.56
CA LEU A 58 49.62 -3.23 -11.21
C LEU A 58 51.13 -3.01 -10.93
N ARG A 59 52.03 -3.54 -11.76
CA ARG A 59 53.48 -3.33 -11.63
C ARG A 59 53.90 -1.96 -12.15
N VAL A 60 53.25 -1.50 -13.21
CA VAL A 60 53.55 -0.22 -13.89
C VAL A 60 52.58 0.88 -13.45
N PHE A 61 51.32 0.54 -13.18
CA PHE A 61 50.29 1.48 -12.78
C PHE A 61 50.48 1.98 -11.33
N GLN A 62 51.17 3.12 -11.21
CA GLN A 62 51.43 3.80 -9.95
C GLN A 62 50.38 4.85 -9.56
N TYR A 63 50.49 5.32 -8.31
CA TYR A 63 49.64 6.35 -7.71
C TYR A 63 49.53 7.64 -8.56
N ILE A 64 50.60 8.02 -9.24
CA ILE A 64 50.62 9.22 -10.10
C ILE A 64 49.64 9.09 -11.27
N HIS A 65 49.55 7.93 -11.90
CA HIS A 65 48.62 7.66 -13.00
C HIS A 65 47.17 7.71 -12.51
N PHE A 66 46.90 7.15 -11.33
CA PHE A 66 45.57 7.24 -10.73
C PHE A 66 45.16 8.68 -10.40
N VAL A 67 46.10 9.50 -9.92
CA VAL A 67 45.84 10.93 -9.70
C VAL A 67 45.55 11.65 -11.02
N GLN A 68 46.32 11.38 -12.08
CA GLN A 68 46.09 11.95 -13.40
C GLN A 68 44.70 11.59 -13.93
N PHE A 69 44.28 10.33 -13.76
CA PHE A 69 42.92 9.89 -14.06
C PHE A 69 41.88 10.69 -13.27
N ILE A 70 42.01 10.82 -11.94
CA ILE A 70 41.04 11.55 -11.11
C ILE A 70 40.94 13.03 -11.51
N VAL A 71 42.07 13.69 -11.79
CA VAL A 71 42.10 15.08 -12.26
C VAL A 71 41.44 15.19 -13.64
N TRP A 72 41.75 14.27 -14.55
CA TRP A 72 41.13 14.23 -15.87
C TRP A 72 39.62 14.06 -15.78
N VAL A 73 39.11 13.14 -14.96
CA VAL A 73 37.67 12.94 -14.74
C VAL A 73 37.03 14.22 -14.19
N TYR A 74 37.70 14.91 -13.27
CA TYR A 74 37.19 16.16 -12.68
C TYR A 74 37.08 17.30 -13.68
N GLN A 75 38.03 17.39 -14.61
CA GLN A 75 38.06 18.45 -15.61
C GLN A 75 37.18 18.16 -16.83
N ASN A 76 37.05 16.89 -17.23
CA ASN A 76 36.49 16.51 -18.52
C ASN A 76 35.13 15.80 -18.43
N THR A 77 34.62 15.53 -17.22
CA THR A 77 33.36 14.81 -17.04
C THR A 77 32.49 15.46 -15.96
N PRO A 78 31.16 15.35 -16.04
CA PRO A 78 30.24 15.84 -15.02
C PRO A 78 30.13 14.91 -13.79
N VAL A 79 31.14 14.06 -13.55
CA VAL A 79 31.09 13.05 -12.50
C VAL A 79 31.34 13.69 -11.14
N LYS A 80 30.45 13.42 -10.17
CA LYS A 80 30.57 13.91 -8.80
C LYS A 80 31.80 13.34 -8.10
N VAL A 81 32.39 14.13 -7.19
CA VAL A 81 33.55 13.74 -6.36
C VAL A 81 33.27 12.45 -5.56
N GLU A 82 32.03 12.24 -5.12
CA GLU A 82 31.60 11.00 -4.45
C GLU A 82 31.73 9.76 -5.35
N THR A 83 31.39 9.88 -6.63
CA THR A 83 31.55 8.79 -7.60
C THR A 83 33.03 8.50 -7.87
N MET A 84 33.89 9.52 -7.85
CA MET A 84 35.34 9.36 -8.00
C MET A 84 35.98 8.56 -6.86
N SER A 85 35.45 8.69 -5.64
CA SER A 85 35.85 7.83 -4.52
C SER A 85 35.57 6.34 -4.80
N GLY A 86 34.54 6.06 -5.61
CA GLY A 86 34.19 4.72 -6.08
C GLY A 86 35.25 4.09 -6.98
N TYR A 87 35.98 4.88 -7.78
CA TYR A 87 37.10 4.35 -8.59
C TYR A 87 38.26 3.85 -7.73
N ARG A 88 38.52 4.52 -6.60
CA ARG A 88 39.52 4.05 -5.62
C ARG A 88 39.09 2.72 -5.00
N ALA A 89 37.79 2.55 -4.71
CA ALA A 89 37.28 1.27 -4.19
C ALA A 89 37.39 0.15 -5.23
N ALA A 90 37.09 0.45 -6.50
CA ALA A 90 37.28 -0.48 -7.62
C ALA A 90 38.74 -0.90 -7.80
N LEU A 91 39.68 0.06 -7.72
CA LEU A 91 41.11 -0.23 -7.81
C LEU A 91 41.58 -1.07 -6.61
N ARG A 92 41.15 -0.72 -5.38
CA ARG A 92 41.45 -1.53 -4.20
C ARG A 92 40.94 -2.96 -4.32
N TRP A 93 39.74 -3.14 -4.87
CA TRP A 93 39.18 -4.46 -5.14
C TRP A 93 40.06 -5.23 -6.14
N TYR A 94 40.53 -4.56 -7.19
CA TYR A 94 41.44 -5.16 -8.17
C TYR A 94 42.78 -5.59 -7.56
N TYR A 95 43.42 -4.75 -6.73
CA TYR A 95 44.61 -5.12 -5.95
C TYR A 95 44.39 -6.38 -5.10
N LYS A 96 43.24 -6.45 -4.40
CA LYS A 96 42.89 -7.62 -3.60
C LYS A 96 42.68 -8.88 -4.43
N ARG A 97 42.10 -8.75 -5.64
CA ARG A 97 41.84 -9.86 -6.55
C ARG A 97 43.14 -10.46 -7.13
N GLU A 98 44.14 -9.62 -7.38
CA GLU A 98 45.45 -10.04 -7.90
C GLU A 98 46.44 -10.43 -6.78
N ASP A 99 45.97 -10.47 -5.51
CA ASP A 99 46.78 -10.73 -4.32
C ASP A 99 48.00 -9.79 -4.16
N VAL A 100 47.84 -8.52 -4.55
CA VAL A 100 48.88 -7.48 -4.44
C VAL A 100 48.50 -6.46 -3.36
N ALA A 101 49.43 -6.16 -2.46
CA ALA A 101 49.23 -5.12 -1.45
C ALA A 101 49.12 -3.73 -2.10
N MET A 102 48.03 -3.02 -1.80
CA MET A 102 47.83 -1.65 -2.30
C MET A 102 48.82 -0.68 -1.61
N PRO A 103 49.57 0.15 -2.36
CA PRO A 103 50.49 1.10 -1.77
C PRO A 103 49.81 2.11 -0.82
N VAL A 104 50.50 2.48 0.26
CA VAL A 104 49.95 3.29 1.37
C VAL A 104 49.53 4.69 0.90
N GLU A 105 50.17 5.23 -0.13
CA GLU A 105 49.89 6.52 -0.75
C GLU A 105 48.43 6.64 -1.21
N TYR A 106 47.85 5.53 -1.69
CA TYR A 106 46.46 5.50 -2.09
C TYR A 106 45.49 5.72 -0.92
N SER A 107 45.94 5.42 0.30
CA SER A 107 45.12 5.57 1.49
C SER A 107 45.18 6.98 2.09
N THR A 108 46.40 7.51 2.24
CA THR A 108 46.71 8.75 2.97
C THR A 108 46.59 9.98 2.08
N LYS A 109 47.24 9.99 0.91
CA LYS A 109 47.36 11.19 0.05
C LYS A 109 46.06 11.50 -0.72
N LEU A 110 45.27 10.49 -1.09
CA LEU A 110 44.00 10.68 -1.81
C LEU A 110 42.91 11.34 -0.96
N LYS A 111 42.91 11.13 0.36
CA LYS A 111 41.90 11.71 1.25
C LYS A 111 41.97 13.24 1.21
N THR A 112 43.16 13.81 1.30
CA THR A 112 43.39 15.26 1.21
C THR A 112 42.98 15.82 -0.14
N LYS A 113 43.28 15.11 -1.24
CA LYS A 113 42.88 15.54 -2.59
C LYS A 113 41.37 15.56 -2.78
N PHE A 114 40.65 14.51 -2.36
CA PHE A 114 39.19 14.50 -2.42
C PHE A 114 38.57 15.60 -1.55
N THR A 115 39.09 15.85 -0.34
CA THR A 115 38.65 16.99 0.49
C THR A 115 38.85 18.33 -0.23
N GLY A 116 39.98 18.51 -0.91
CA GLY A 116 40.24 19.70 -1.73
C GLY A 116 39.24 19.86 -2.89
N MET A 117 38.96 18.78 -3.62
CA MET A 117 37.99 18.77 -4.71
C MET A 117 36.57 19.06 -4.22
N HIS A 118 36.18 18.54 -3.05
CA HIS A 118 34.91 18.88 -2.41
C HIS A 118 34.80 20.37 -2.10
N ARG A 119 35.88 21.00 -1.60
CA ARG A 119 35.89 22.45 -1.33
C ARG A 119 35.77 23.27 -2.61
N LEU A 120 36.53 22.93 -3.65
CA LEU A 120 36.45 23.63 -4.94
C LEU A 120 35.05 23.54 -5.54
N THR A 121 34.45 22.34 -5.53
CA THR A 121 33.09 22.12 -6.03
C THR A 121 32.06 22.92 -5.22
N ALA A 122 32.20 22.99 -3.89
CA ALA A 122 31.30 23.77 -3.03
C ALA A 122 31.46 25.29 -3.26
N THR A 123 32.67 25.78 -3.46
CA THR A 123 32.93 27.20 -3.78
C THR A 123 32.36 27.57 -5.15
N ASP A 124 32.51 26.70 -6.15
CA ASP A 124 31.91 26.87 -7.49
C ASP A 124 30.38 26.85 -7.44
N GLU A 125 29.79 25.97 -6.62
CA GLU A 125 28.33 25.91 -6.37
C GLU A 125 27.79 27.13 -5.61
N GLN A 126 28.60 27.80 -4.80
CA GLN A 126 28.22 29.04 -4.10
C GLN A 126 28.34 30.28 -4.99
N THR A 127 29.26 30.28 -5.95
CA THR A 127 29.53 31.42 -6.84
C THR A 127 28.67 31.41 -8.10
N LEU A 128 28.23 30.24 -8.56
CA LEU A 128 27.25 30.09 -9.64
C LEU A 128 25.85 29.93 -9.04
N THR A 129 24.90 30.77 -9.47
CA THR A 129 23.46 30.71 -9.15
C THR A 129 23.00 29.31 -8.72
N LEU A 130 22.50 29.19 -7.47
CA LEU A 130 21.91 28.00 -6.83
C LEU A 130 21.56 26.88 -7.83
N LYS A 131 22.55 26.10 -8.26
CA LYS A 131 22.28 24.85 -8.95
C LYS A 131 21.83 23.92 -7.84
N GLU A 132 20.57 23.52 -7.91
CA GLU A 132 19.98 22.54 -7.01
C GLU A 132 20.63 21.17 -7.22
N SER A 133 21.83 21.03 -6.69
CA SER A 133 22.66 19.85 -6.76
C SER A 133 22.23 18.89 -5.67
N GLY A 134 21.18 18.11 -5.93
CA GLY A 134 20.70 17.11 -4.98
C GLY A 134 19.29 16.60 -5.26
N LYS A 135 18.92 15.49 -4.63
CA LYS A 135 17.50 15.10 -4.56
C LYS A 135 16.84 16.02 -3.54
N ARG A 136 15.91 16.87 -3.97
CA ARG A 136 15.10 17.67 -3.03
C ARG A 136 14.33 16.71 -2.10
N PRO A 137 14.28 16.98 -0.79
CA PRO A 137 13.45 16.19 0.11
C PRO A 137 11.98 16.29 -0.33
N LEU A 138 11.27 15.15 -0.27
CA LEU A 138 9.85 15.11 -0.59
C LEU A 138 9.09 15.82 0.54
N GLY A 139 8.57 17.03 0.26
CA GLY A 139 7.74 17.76 1.21
C GLY A 139 6.41 17.05 1.47
N PHE A 140 5.80 17.32 2.64
CA PHE A 140 4.55 16.67 3.04
C PHE A 140 3.39 16.94 2.07
N SER A 141 3.26 18.15 1.53
CA SER A 141 2.24 18.48 0.53
C SER A 141 2.38 17.68 -0.77
N MET A 142 3.61 17.43 -1.20
CA MET A 142 3.86 16.57 -2.37
C MET A 142 3.60 15.10 -2.04
N TYR A 143 3.94 14.65 -0.83
CA TYR A 143 3.58 13.31 -0.37
C TYR A 143 2.05 13.12 -0.35
N GLU A 144 1.29 14.08 0.16
CA GLU A 144 -0.18 14.06 0.17
C GLU A 144 -0.74 13.97 -1.25
N ALA A 145 -0.24 14.79 -2.19
CA ALA A 145 -0.64 14.72 -3.59
C ALA A 145 -0.32 13.36 -4.23
N LEU A 146 0.85 12.79 -3.94
CA LEU A 146 1.22 11.45 -4.40
C LEU A 146 0.32 10.36 -3.78
N CYS A 147 -0.07 10.51 -2.52
CA CYS A 147 -1.02 9.61 -1.86
C CYS A 147 -2.40 9.66 -2.52
N GLN A 148 -2.91 10.85 -2.84
CA GLN A 148 -4.19 11.01 -3.54
C GLN A 148 -4.19 10.40 -4.94
N GLU A 149 -3.13 10.63 -5.73
CA GLU A 149 -3.02 10.09 -7.09
C GLU A 149 -2.73 8.58 -7.10
N SER A 150 -1.88 8.09 -6.19
CA SER A 150 -1.63 6.66 -6.05
C SER A 150 -2.87 5.89 -5.65
N LEU A 151 -3.75 6.46 -4.82
CA LEU A 151 -4.98 5.83 -4.37
C LEU A 151 -5.96 5.59 -5.54
N LYS A 152 -5.96 6.45 -6.56
CA LYS A 152 -6.83 6.33 -7.76
C LYS A 152 -6.33 5.29 -8.76
N THR A 153 -5.11 4.76 -8.58
CA THR A 153 -4.49 3.84 -9.53
C THR A 153 -5.20 2.49 -9.53
N SER A 154 -5.57 1.97 -10.70
CA SER A 154 -6.25 0.66 -10.83
C SER A 154 -5.30 -0.55 -10.68
N ASP A 155 -4.50 -0.58 -9.62
CA ASP A 155 -3.55 -1.66 -9.28
C ASP A 155 -3.90 -2.36 -7.95
N SER A 156 -5.17 -2.25 -7.55
CA SER A 156 -5.69 -2.75 -6.28
C SER A 156 -5.01 -2.13 -5.05
N GLY A 157 -4.50 -0.91 -5.17
CA GLY A 157 -3.91 -0.14 -4.07
C GLY A 157 -2.44 -0.47 -3.79
N PHE A 158 -1.76 -1.20 -4.67
CA PHE A 158 -0.37 -1.61 -4.46
C PHE A 158 0.60 -0.43 -4.41
N VAL A 159 0.53 0.50 -5.36
CA VAL A 159 1.39 1.69 -5.39
C VAL A 159 1.15 2.53 -4.14
N HIS A 160 -0.11 2.72 -3.74
CA HIS A 160 -0.45 3.46 -2.53
C HIS A 160 0.16 2.80 -1.28
N LEU A 161 -0.04 1.49 -1.11
CA LEU A 161 0.55 0.73 -0.01
C LEU A 161 2.09 0.83 0.02
N TYR A 162 2.73 0.68 -1.13
CA TYR A 162 4.18 0.76 -1.25
C TYR A 162 4.71 2.14 -0.87
N LEU A 163 4.03 3.20 -1.33
CA LEU A 163 4.37 4.59 -1.01
C LEU A 163 4.22 4.87 0.49
N VAL A 164 3.05 4.55 1.06
CA VAL A 164 2.73 4.80 2.47
C VAL A 164 3.65 4.01 3.41
N ILE A 165 3.92 2.73 3.12
CA ILE A 165 4.86 1.94 3.94
C ILE A 165 6.28 2.49 3.83
N SER A 166 6.72 2.89 2.62
CA SER A 166 8.05 3.47 2.43
C SER A 166 8.20 4.78 3.20
N TRP A 167 7.15 5.61 3.24
CA TRP A 167 7.10 6.83 4.02
C TRP A 167 7.11 6.55 5.52
N ASN A 168 6.14 5.76 6.00
CA ASN A 168 5.93 5.51 7.43
C ASN A 168 7.12 4.78 8.08
N LEU A 169 7.80 3.90 7.35
CA LEU A 169 8.97 3.18 7.86
C LEU A 169 10.31 3.85 7.52
N MET A 170 10.28 5.00 6.83
CA MET A 170 11.48 5.65 6.27
C MET A 170 12.38 4.66 5.52
N ALA A 171 11.74 3.71 4.84
CA ALA A 171 12.40 2.53 4.30
C ALA A 171 12.93 2.77 2.88
N ARG A 172 14.11 2.23 2.59
CA ARG A 172 14.63 2.17 1.23
C ARG A 172 13.81 1.19 0.40
N SER A 173 13.73 1.41 -0.90
CA SER A 173 12.95 0.57 -1.82
C SER A 173 13.19 -0.93 -1.68
N LYS A 174 14.45 -1.35 -1.47
CA LYS A 174 14.79 -2.76 -1.28
C LYS A 174 14.29 -3.31 0.05
N SER A 175 14.36 -2.51 1.11
CA SER A 175 13.81 -2.87 2.41
C SER A 175 12.29 -3.02 2.31
N THR A 176 11.61 -2.04 1.70
CA THR A 176 10.15 -2.08 1.48
C THR A 176 9.72 -3.34 0.71
N GLU A 177 10.44 -3.71 -0.35
CA GLU A 177 10.15 -4.90 -1.16
C GLU A 177 10.22 -6.20 -0.34
N THR A 178 11.12 -6.27 0.65
CA THR A 178 11.40 -7.47 1.46
C THR A 178 10.57 -7.57 2.74
N ILE A 179 9.60 -6.67 2.95
CA ILE A 179 8.72 -6.74 4.12
C ILE A 179 7.81 -7.97 3.98
N HIS A 180 7.91 -8.87 4.96
CA HIS A 180 7.05 -10.05 5.06
C HIS A 180 5.99 -9.86 6.14
N ILE A 181 4.76 -10.29 5.85
CA ILE A 181 3.60 -10.23 6.75
C ILE A 181 3.88 -10.90 8.11
N LYS A 182 4.74 -11.92 8.16
CA LYS A 182 5.16 -12.57 9.43
C LYS A 182 6.04 -11.67 10.32
N ARG A 183 6.84 -10.77 9.73
CA ARG A 183 7.70 -9.82 10.48
C ARG A 183 6.90 -8.69 11.10
N THR A 184 5.78 -8.29 10.49
CA THR A 184 4.91 -7.22 11.01
C THR A 184 4.21 -7.59 12.33
N ILE A 185 4.00 -8.87 12.63
CA ILE A 185 3.39 -9.32 13.90
C ILE A 185 4.42 -9.32 15.05
N GLY A 186 5.70 -9.60 14.76
CA GLY A 186 6.75 -9.78 15.78
C GLY A 186 7.24 -8.49 16.45
N HIS A 187 6.94 -7.32 15.89
CA HIS A 187 7.39 -6.04 16.44
C HIS A 187 6.43 -5.42 17.46
N GLN A 188 5.30 -6.05 17.78
CA GLN A 188 4.35 -5.56 18.78
C GLN A 188 4.80 -5.84 20.24
N ARG A 189 6.11 -5.89 20.49
CA ARG A 189 6.73 -6.06 21.82
C ARG A 189 7.52 -4.80 22.17
N VAL A 190 6.98 -4.04 23.14
CA VAL A 190 7.60 -2.95 23.91
C VAL A 190 8.46 -2.00 23.08
N PHE A 191 7.81 -1.09 22.37
CA PHE A 191 8.45 0.10 21.83
C PHE A 191 8.75 1.09 22.96
N ALA A 192 9.91 1.75 22.93
CA ALA A 192 10.21 2.83 23.87
C ALA A 192 9.22 3.99 23.66
N ALA A 193 8.97 4.82 24.69
CA ALA A 193 8.01 5.93 24.58
C ALA A 193 8.31 6.90 23.40
N GLY A 194 9.59 7.05 23.04
CA GLY A 194 10.01 7.82 21.85
C GLY A 194 9.54 7.22 20.53
N ASP A 195 9.56 5.90 20.41
CA ASP A 195 9.12 5.19 19.19
C ASP A 195 7.61 5.33 18.98
N GLN A 196 6.83 5.46 20.05
CA GLN A 196 5.38 5.65 19.97
C GLN A 196 5.02 7.05 19.45
N PHE A 197 5.71 8.09 19.94
CA PHE A 197 5.55 9.45 19.41
C PHE A 197 5.97 9.51 17.94
N VAL A 198 7.15 8.98 17.61
CA VAL A 198 7.65 8.93 16.23
C VAL A 198 6.67 8.17 15.34
N GLY A 199 6.10 7.05 15.81
CA GLY A 199 5.07 6.29 15.12
C GLY A 199 3.85 7.12 14.71
N ARG A 200 3.38 8.00 15.60
CA ARG A 200 2.27 8.94 15.31
C ARG A 200 2.67 10.02 14.31
N VAL A 201 3.88 10.57 14.45
CA VAL A 201 4.41 11.59 13.52
C VAL A 201 4.54 11.02 12.11
N VAL A 202 5.09 9.81 11.95
CA VAL A 202 5.26 9.19 10.63
C VAL A 202 3.94 8.71 10.04
N ALA A 203 2.93 8.42 10.88
CA ALA A 203 1.54 8.21 10.45
C ALA A 203 0.82 9.50 10.03
N ALA A 204 1.53 10.63 9.99
CA ALA A 204 1.04 11.93 9.55
C ALA A 204 -0.10 12.52 10.41
N LEU A 205 -0.17 12.15 11.70
CA LEU A 205 -1.11 12.78 12.63
C LEU A 205 -0.71 14.25 12.89
N PRO A 206 -1.67 15.17 13.05
CA PRO A 206 -1.41 16.60 13.17
C PRO A 206 -0.73 16.94 14.50
N LEU A 207 0.58 17.22 14.48
CA LEU A 207 1.38 17.44 15.70
C LEU A 207 0.81 18.53 16.61
N ASN A 208 0.20 19.57 16.05
CA ASN A 208 -0.30 20.74 16.77
C ASN A 208 -1.83 20.72 16.96
N SER A 209 -2.42 19.53 17.10
CA SER A 209 -3.85 19.36 17.37
C SER A 209 -4.09 18.35 18.49
N ALA A 210 -5.25 18.45 19.14
CA ALA A 210 -5.77 17.39 20.01
C ALA A 210 -5.96 16.05 19.25
N ASP A 211 -6.18 16.13 17.93
CA ASP A 211 -6.35 14.97 17.03
C ASP A 211 -5.06 14.15 16.88
N PHE A 212 -3.91 14.66 17.33
CA PHE A 212 -2.70 13.84 17.44
C PHE A 212 -2.91 12.60 18.32
N ALA A 213 -3.89 12.66 19.23
CA ALA A 213 -4.27 11.58 20.12
C ALA A 213 -5.35 10.65 19.55
N GLU A 214 -5.72 10.78 18.28
CA GLU A 214 -6.71 9.91 17.63
C GLU A 214 -6.26 8.44 17.69
N LEU A 215 -7.22 7.55 17.95
CA LEU A 215 -7.00 6.12 17.92
C LEU A 215 -7.37 5.57 16.53
N PRO A 216 -6.68 4.53 16.05
CA PRO A 216 -7.08 3.89 14.81
C PRO A 216 -8.51 3.34 14.92
N PRO A 217 -9.32 3.36 13.85
CA PRO A 217 -10.64 2.75 13.87
C PRO A 217 -10.56 1.27 14.26
N TYR A 218 -11.43 0.86 15.19
CA TYR A 218 -11.47 -0.50 15.69
C TYR A 218 -12.91 -0.95 15.99
N PHE A 219 -13.11 -2.26 16.16
CA PHE A 219 -14.39 -2.84 16.59
C PHE A 219 -14.39 -3.04 18.11
N ASP A 220 -15.42 -2.55 18.80
CA ASP A 220 -15.50 -2.61 20.27
C ASP A 220 -15.50 -4.04 20.84
N SER A 221 -16.10 -4.98 20.12
CA SER A 221 -16.20 -6.38 20.54
C SER A 221 -15.17 -7.24 19.81
N THR A 222 -14.33 -7.93 20.58
CA THR A 222 -13.32 -8.85 20.06
C THR A 222 -13.95 -10.07 19.38
N ASP A 223 -15.14 -10.52 19.78
CA ASP A 223 -15.74 -11.79 19.35
C ASP A 223 -17.11 -11.63 18.68
N ASN A 224 -17.32 -10.52 17.98
CA ASN A 224 -18.55 -10.32 17.22
C ASN A 224 -18.59 -11.26 15.99
N PRO A 225 -19.63 -12.10 15.84
CA PRO A 225 -19.73 -13.05 14.73
C PRO A 225 -19.92 -12.35 13.37
N VAL A 226 -20.61 -11.21 13.34
CA VAL A 226 -20.82 -10.40 12.13
C VAL A 226 -19.48 -9.86 11.63
N VAL A 227 -18.66 -9.31 12.53
CA VAL A 227 -17.31 -8.84 12.20
C VAL A 227 -16.45 -9.99 11.71
N THR A 228 -16.52 -11.15 12.38
CA THR A 228 -15.72 -12.32 12.00
C THR A 228 -16.11 -12.85 10.61
N SER A 229 -17.41 -12.91 10.28
CA SER A 229 -17.87 -13.28 8.94
C SER A 229 -17.39 -12.30 7.88
N ALA A 230 -17.51 -10.99 8.15
CA ALA A 230 -17.05 -9.95 7.24
C ALA A 230 -15.53 -10.01 6.99
N VAL A 231 -14.72 -10.27 8.02
CA VAL A 231 -13.26 -10.46 7.87
C VAL A 231 -12.97 -11.68 6.98
N ARG A 232 -13.71 -12.79 7.16
CA ARG A 232 -13.55 -14.00 6.33
C ARG A 232 -13.91 -13.71 4.87
N CYS A 233 -14.98 -12.98 4.61
CA CYS A 233 -15.39 -12.62 3.25
C CYS A 233 -14.40 -11.65 2.58
N MET A 234 -13.90 -10.66 3.33
CA MET A 234 -12.98 -9.65 2.80
C MET A 234 -11.55 -10.17 2.59
N PHE A 235 -11.09 -11.08 3.46
CA PHE A 235 -9.70 -11.56 3.47
C PHE A 235 -9.60 -13.09 3.58
N PRO A 236 -10.20 -13.88 2.67
CA PRO A 236 -10.36 -15.33 2.85
C PRO A 236 -9.04 -16.08 3.03
N VAL A 237 -8.03 -15.77 2.22
CA VAL A 237 -6.71 -16.40 2.29
C VAL A 237 -5.97 -16.04 3.60
N LEU A 238 -6.05 -14.78 4.02
CA LEU A 238 -5.34 -14.30 5.21
C LEU A 238 -6.05 -14.71 6.50
N PHE A 239 -7.37 -14.88 6.47
CA PHE A 239 -8.17 -15.32 7.61
C PHE A 239 -7.74 -16.70 8.14
N LYS A 240 -7.22 -17.58 7.27
CA LYS A 240 -6.66 -18.88 7.64
C LYS A 240 -5.44 -18.76 8.56
N THR A 241 -4.79 -17.60 8.60
CA THR A 241 -3.65 -17.33 9.49
C THR A 241 -4.15 -16.66 10.77
N GLY A 242 -4.42 -17.45 11.81
CA GLY A 242 -5.01 -16.98 13.08
C GLY A 242 -4.30 -15.77 13.72
N SER A 243 -2.97 -15.70 13.62
CA SER A 243 -2.18 -14.58 14.16
C SER A 243 -2.43 -13.24 13.48
N LEU A 244 -3.02 -13.23 12.27
CA LEU A 244 -3.34 -12.01 11.54
C LEU A 244 -4.74 -11.48 11.81
N ILE A 245 -5.62 -12.26 12.44
CA ILE A 245 -7.04 -11.89 12.60
C ILE A 245 -7.20 -10.51 13.26
N GLY A 246 -6.40 -10.21 14.29
CA GLY A 246 -6.43 -8.89 14.95
C GLY A 246 -6.07 -7.74 14.00
N VAL A 247 -5.04 -7.93 13.17
CA VAL A 247 -4.61 -6.93 12.17
C VAL A 247 -5.66 -6.78 11.07
N LEU A 248 -6.27 -7.89 10.63
CA LEU A 248 -7.33 -7.87 9.62
C LEU A 248 -8.58 -7.16 10.15
N LYS A 249 -8.93 -7.31 11.43
CA LYS A 249 -10.02 -6.56 12.08
C LYS A 249 -9.76 -5.06 12.07
N LEU A 250 -8.54 -4.62 12.40
CA LEU A 250 -8.16 -3.20 12.33
C LEU A 250 -8.20 -2.67 10.89
N GLY A 251 -7.70 -3.45 9.93
CA GLY A 251 -7.78 -3.12 8.51
C GLY A 251 -9.22 -2.98 8.03
N LEU A 252 -10.09 -3.92 8.39
CA LEU A 252 -11.52 -3.86 8.06
C LEU A 252 -12.20 -2.66 8.70
N ALA A 253 -11.98 -2.40 9.99
CA ALA A 253 -12.54 -1.24 10.69
C ALA A 253 -12.12 0.07 10.03
N SER A 254 -10.86 0.19 9.61
CA SER A 254 -10.35 1.35 8.88
C SER A 254 -11.06 1.54 7.54
N ILE A 255 -11.26 0.46 6.77
CA ILE A 255 -11.96 0.55 5.48
C ILE A 255 -13.43 0.95 5.69
N VAL A 256 -14.12 0.40 6.70
CA VAL A 256 -15.51 0.73 7.02
C VAL A 256 -15.65 2.18 7.47
N HIS A 257 -14.73 2.66 8.33
CA HIS A 257 -14.67 4.05 8.77
C HIS A 257 -14.53 5.03 7.60
N HIS A 258 -13.65 4.72 6.65
CA HIS A 258 -13.37 5.56 5.49
C HIS A 258 -14.19 5.20 4.25
N ALA A 259 -15.24 4.38 4.37
CA ALA A 259 -15.98 3.87 3.22
C ALA A 259 -16.60 4.98 2.34
N ASP A 260 -17.14 6.02 2.96
CA ASP A 260 -17.78 7.13 2.23
C ASP A 260 -16.74 7.97 1.49
N TYR A 261 -15.59 8.24 2.14
CA TYR A 261 -14.45 8.87 1.47
C TYR A 261 -13.98 8.03 0.27
N LEU A 262 -13.80 6.72 0.44
CA LEU A 262 -13.36 5.83 -0.64
C LEU A 262 -14.34 5.81 -1.81
N ARG A 263 -15.66 5.84 -1.56
CA ARG A 263 -16.68 5.92 -2.62
C ARG A 263 -16.61 7.22 -3.42
N THR A 264 -16.29 8.33 -2.75
CA THR A 264 -16.18 9.66 -3.41
C THR A 264 -14.83 9.88 -4.10
N ALA A 265 -13.75 9.36 -3.52
CA ALA A 265 -12.39 9.62 -3.98
C ALA A 265 -11.93 8.66 -5.09
N LEU A 266 -12.43 7.42 -5.09
CA LEU A 266 -12.03 6.40 -6.05
C LEU A 266 -12.90 6.45 -7.33
N PRO A 267 -12.30 6.16 -8.50
CA PRO A 267 -13.09 5.93 -9.72
C PRO A 267 -14.12 4.81 -9.55
N ALA A 268 -15.30 4.93 -10.16
CA ALA A 268 -16.40 3.96 -10.00
C ALA A 268 -16.03 2.51 -10.38
N ASN A 269 -15.07 2.34 -11.30
CA ASN A 269 -14.56 1.03 -11.77
C ASN A 269 -13.35 0.52 -10.96
N HIS A 270 -12.99 1.20 -9.86
CA HIS A 270 -11.81 0.88 -9.08
C HIS A 270 -11.99 -0.47 -8.36
N PRO A 271 -10.99 -1.38 -8.37
CA PRO A 271 -11.14 -2.74 -7.84
C PRO A 271 -11.60 -2.82 -6.39
N VAL A 272 -11.17 -1.88 -5.54
CA VAL A 272 -11.56 -1.83 -4.11
C VAL A 272 -13.08 -1.70 -3.95
N LEU A 273 -13.74 -0.95 -4.84
CA LEU A 273 -15.19 -0.76 -4.80
C LEU A 273 -15.98 -1.98 -5.33
N HIS A 274 -15.29 -3.07 -5.68
CA HIS A 274 -15.90 -4.34 -6.08
C HIS A 274 -15.62 -5.46 -5.06
N THR A 275 -14.95 -5.15 -3.94
CA THR A 275 -14.73 -6.12 -2.85
C THR A 275 -16.02 -6.39 -2.07
N ALA A 276 -16.06 -7.48 -1.29
CA ALA A 276 -17.27 -7.98 -0.62
C ALA A 276 -18.07 -6.89 0.11
N ILE A 277 -17.41 -6.11 0.97
CA ILE A 277 -18.10 -5.09 1.78
C ILE A 277 -18.66 -3.93 0.96
N PHE A 278 -18.10 -3.66 -0.22
CA PHE A 278 -18.59 -2.58 -1.10
C PHE A 278 -19.66 -3.08 -2.08
N ARG A 279 -19.82 -4.40 -2.23
CA ARG A 279 -20.92 -5.01 -2.99
C ARG A 279 -22.17 -5.20 -2.12
N ASP A 280 -21.98 -5.54 -0.84
CA ASP A 280 -23.06 -5.72 0.13
C ASP A 280 -23.24 -4.48 1.05
N ASN A 281 -24.21 -3.63 0.68
CA ASN A 281 -24.57 -2.45 1.47
C ASN A 281 -25.17 -2.78 2.84
N ALA A 282 -25.82 -3.94 3.00
CA ALA A 282 -26.38 -4.35 4.27
C ALA A 282 -25.25 -4.75 5.23
N MET A 283 -24.28 -5.53 4.76
CA MET A 283 -23.07 -5.85 5.51
C MET A 283 -22.33 -4.58 5.91
N MET A 284 -22.08 -3.64 4.99
CA MET A 284 -21.45 -2.35 5.30
C MET A 284 -22.19 -1.58 6.40
N SER A 285 -23.52 -1.47 6.28
CA SER A 285 -24.34 -0.72 7.25
C SER A 285 -24.32 -1.36 8.63
N SER A 286 -24.37 -2.69 8.71
CA SER A 286 -24.26 -3.41 9.97
C SER A 286 -22.90 -3.21 10.64
N LEU A 287 -21.81 -3.16 9.86
CA LEU A 287 -20.46 -2.97 10.38
C LEU A 287 -20.20 -1.55 10.89
N LYS A 288 -20.74 -0.51 10.22
CA LYS A 288 -20.56 0.90 10.62
C LYS A 288 -20.98 1.14 12.07
N VAL A 289 -22.02 0.45 12.55
CA VAL A 289 -22.53 0.57 13.93
C VAL A 289 -21.52 0.10 14.98
N PHE A 290 -20.60 -0.80 14.62
CA PHE A 290 -19.62 -1.37 15.54
C PHE A 290 -18.25 -0.68 15.52
N VAL A 291 -18.00 0.22 14.57
CA VAL A 291 -16.72 0.92 14.46
C VAL A 291 -16.66 2.06 15.47
N ARG A 292 -15.53 2.20 16.16
CA ARG A 292 -15.21 3.33 17.04
C ARG A 292 -13.84 3.90 16.71
N THR A 293 -13.67 5.17 17.04
CA THR A 293 -12.41 5.92 17.03
C THR A 293 -12.03 6.44 18.42
N THR A 294 -12.90 6.24 19.42
CA THR A 294 -12.69 6.66 20.80
C THR A 294 -12.99 5.51 21.74
N SER A 295 -12.16 5.36 22.78
CA SER A 295 -12.30 4.27 23.75
C SER A 295 -12.06 4.75 25.17
N ALA A 296 -12.80 4.17 26.12
CA ALA A 296 -12.47 4.29 27.55
C ALA A 296 -11.34 3.30 27.94
N THR A 297 -11.19 2.20 27.21
CA THR A 297 -10.24 1.12 27.53
C THR A 297 -8.91 1.30 26.79
N LEU A 298 -8.94 1.68 25.51
CA LEU A 298 -7.73 1.99 24.75
C LEU A 298 -7.31 3.43 25.00
N LYS A 299 -6.06 3.62 25.47
CA LYS A 299 -5.47 4.96 25.65
C LYS A 299 -4.44 5.24 24.55
N PRO A 300 -4.46 6.43 23.94
CA PRO A 300 -3.42 6.84 23.00
C PRO A 300 -2.08 6.93 23.70
N THR A 301 -1.06 6.30 23.12
CA THR A 301 0.32 6.29 23.62
C THR A 301 1.22 7.24 22.82
N GLY A 302 2.39 7.61 23.35
CA GLY A 302 3.32 8.50 22.65
C GLY A 302 2.85 9.96 22.54
N LEU A 303 2.01 10.43 23.48
CA LEU A 303 1.53 11.81 23.48
C LEU A 303 2.54 12.73 24.20
N PRO A 304 2.96 13.83 23.57
CA PRO A 304 3.76 14.84 24.25
C PRO A 304 2.88 15.70 25.17
N PRO A 305 3.44 16.32 26.23
CA PRO A 305 2.66 17.07 27.22
C PRO A 305 1.75 18.15 26.62
N TYR A 306 2.21 18.83 25.57
CA TYR A 306 1.45 19.91 24.95
C TYR A 306 0.21 19.43 24.17
N VAL A 307 0.19 18.18 23.67
CA VAL A 307 -1.01 17.59 23.03
C VAL A 307 -2.09 17.33 24.09
N GLU A 308 -1.70 16.94 25.30
CA GLU A 308 -2.65 16.79 26.40
C GLU A 308 -3.26 18.14 26.81
N ILE A 309 -2.47 19.21 26.76
CA ILE A 309 -2.99 20.58 26.94
C ILE A 309 -4.02 20.90 25.85
N TYR A 310 -3.73 20.62 24.57
CA TYR A 310 -4.71 20.83 23.49
C TYR A 310 -5.99 20.02 23.69
N ARG A 311 -5.91 18.78 24.16
CA ARG A 311 -7.09 17.97 24.49
C ARG A 311 -7.93 18.58 25.60
N GLN A 312 -7.29 19.05 26.67
CA GLN A 312 -7.98 19.69 27.78
C GLN A 312 -8.65 21.00 27.35
N LEU A 313 -7.95 21.83 26.57
CA LEU A 313 -8.51 23.06 25.99
C LEU A 313 -9.71 22.75 25.08
N HIS A 314 -9.59 21.73 24.23
CA HIS A 314 -10.69 21.32 23.36
C HIS A 314 -11.90 20.83 24.17
N THR A 315 -11.66 20.03 25.22
CA THR A 315 -12.72 19.57 26.14
C THR A 315 -13.39 20.76 26.84
N GLN A 316 -12.60 21.73 27.32
CA GLN A 316 -13.13 22.96 27.94
C GLN A 316 -13.96 23.77 26.96
N GLN A 317 -13.53 23.90 25.70
CA GLN A 317 -14.26 24.62 24.67
C GLN A 317 -15.61 23.95 24.35
N LEU A 318 -15.64 22.61 24.29
CA LEU A 318 -16.88 21.84 24.13
C LEU A 318 -17.81 22.03 25.33
N THR A 319 -17.29 21.95 26.56
CA THR A 319 -18.08 22.19 27.78
C THR A 319 -18.66 23.59 27.81
N LEU A 320 -17.87 24.61 27.44
CA LEU A 320 -18.35 26.00 27.35
C LEU A 320 -19.45 26.16 26.29
N ALA A 321 -19.30 25.51 25.13
CA ALA A 321 -20.32 25.53 24.09
C ALA A 321 -21.63 24.87 24.56
N THR A 322 -21.55 23.73 25.23
CA THR A 322 -22.71 23.04 25.82
C THR A 322 -23.39 23.90 26.88
N ILE A 323 -22.62 24.47 27.82
CA ILE A 323 -23.15 25.39 28.84
C ILE A 323 -23.86 26.56 28.17
N THR A 324 -23.24 27.17 27.15
CA THR A 324 -23.83 28.32 26.44
C THR A 324 -25.17 27.91 25.78
N SER A 325 -25.21 26.75 25.13
CA SER A 325 -26.43 26.24 24.50
C SER A 325 -27.52 25.93 25.52
N GLU A 326 -27.17 25.31 26.65
CA GLU A 326 -28.12 24.98 27.72
C GLU A 326 -28.63 26.22 28.44
N VAL A 327 -27.78 27.22 28.68
CA VAL A 327 -28.18 28.51 29.25
C VAL A 327 -29.12 29.24 28.29
N VAL A 328 -28.80 29.30 26.99
CA VAL A 328 -29.68 29.91 25.98
C VAL A 328 -31.02 29.17 25.89
N ALA A 329 -31.02 27.84 25.91
CA ALA A 329 -32.24 27.05 25.92
C ALA A 329 -33.06 27.29 27.19
N GLY A 330 -32.42 27.34 28.36
CA GLY A 330 -33.06 27.67 29.63
C GLY A 330 -33.66 29.07 29.65
N VAL A 331 -32.96 30.07 29.12
CA VAL A 331 -33.46 31.46 29.00
C VAL A 331 -34.61 31.56 28.01
N ARG A 332 -34.57 30.83 26.89
CA ARG A 332 -35.71 30.76 25.94
C ARG A 332 -36.94 30.14 26.58
N ASN A 333 -36.78 29.02 27.29
CA ASN A 333 -37.88 28.40 28.02
C ASN A 333 -38.47 29.35 29.08
N LEU A 334 -37.64 30.17 29.73
CA LEU A 334 -38.10 31.20 30.68
C LEU A 334 -38.94 32.31 30.03
N LEU A 335 -38.60 32.69 28.80
CA LEU A 335 -39.35 33.68 28.02
C LEU A 335 -40.65 33.09 27.46
N ASP A 336 -40.65 31.79 27.14
CA ASP A 336 -41.81 31.09 26.58
C ASP A 336 -42.81 30.62 27.67
N GLU A 337 -42.35 30.24 28.87
CA GLU A 337 -43.21 29.81 29.99
C GLU A 337 -43.90 30.98 30.72
N LYS A 338 -43.55 32.25 30.41
CA LYS A 338 -44.25 33.42 30.95
C LYS A 338 -44.72 34.37 29.86
N GLU A 339 -46.03 34.37 29.64
CA GLU A 339 -46.72 35.59 29.29
C GLU A 339 -46.31 36.73 30.24
N LEU A 340 -46.17 37.90 29.63
CA LEU A 340 -45.72 39.21 30.11
C LEU A 340 -46.52 39.81 31.31
N ALA A 341 -47.11 39.01 32.21
CA ALA A 341 -48.16 39.47 33.12
C ALA A 341 -47.75 39.67 34.59
N THR A 342 -46.61 39.15 35.07
CA THR A 342 -46.21 39.33 36.48
C THR A 342 -44.75 39.75 36.60
N GLY A 343 -44.53 41.07 36.52
CA GLY A 343 -43.21 41.72 36.45
C GLY A 343 -42.36 41.61 37.73
N THR A 344 -41.94 40.40 38.10
CA THR A 344 -40.81 40.22 39.03
C THR A 344 -40.16 38.85 38.83
N VAL A 345 -39.00 38.84 38.17
CA VAL A 345 -38.05 37.72 38.21
C VAL A 345 -37.18 37.93 39.46
N THR A 346 -37.24 37.00 40.43
CA THR A 346 -36.46 37.09 41.68
C THR A 346 -35.14 36.33 41.59
N SER A 347 -34.07 36.85 42.21
CA SER A 347 -32.72 36.24 42.21
C SER A 347 -32.72 34.78 42.67
N ALA A 348 -33.51 34.46 43.70
CA ALA A 348 -33.59 33.10 44.25
C ALA A 348 -34.15 32.07 43.25
N TYR A 349 -34.99 32.49 42.31
CA TYR A 349 -35.51 31.63 41.26
C TYR A 349 -34.45 31.34 40.18
N ILE A 350 -33.63 32.35 39.84
CA ILE A 350 -32.47 32.20 38.95
C ILE A 350 -31.45 31.24 39.56
N ASP A 351 -31.13 31.40 40.85
CA ASP A 351 -30.14 30.54 41.54
C ASP A 351 -30.59 29.06 41.59
N LYS A 352 -31.89 28.81 41.81
CA LYS A 352 -32.46 27.45 41.81
C LYS A 352 -32.39 26.79 40.42
N LEU A 353 -32.57 27.57 39.36
CA LEU A 353 -32.47 27.08 37.99
C LEU A 353 -31.02 26.82 37.56
N PHE A 354 -30.10 27.73 37.89
CA PHE A 354 -28.67 27.49 37.69
C PHE A 354 -28.23 26.21 38.40
N SER A 355 -28.71 25.98 39.63
CA SER A 355 -28.43 24.74 40.35
C SER A 355 -28.95 23.51 39.62
N SER A 356 -30.17 23.57 39.06
CA SER A 356 -30.76 22.46 38.28
C SER A 356 -30.02 22.17 36.97
N ILE A 357 -29.57 23.22 36.26
CA ILE A 357 -28.75 23.09 35.05
C ILE A 357 -27.39 22.45 35.39
N MET A 358 -26.73 22.92 36.45
CA MET A 358 -25.46 22.34 36.92
C MET A 358 -25.60 20.87 37.34
N GLU A 359 -26.74 20.49 37.92
CA GLU A 359 -27.05 19.11 38.28
C GLU A 359 -27.33 18.20 37.07
N ARG A 360 -27.79 18.76 35.95
CA ARG A 360 -27.98 18.04 34.69
C ARG A 360 -26.65 17.88 33.94
N LEU A 361 -25.79 18.89 33.96
CA LEU A 361 -24.42 18.83 33.43
C LEU A 361 -23.55 17.79 34.16
N ALA A 362 -23.76 17.60 35.47
CA ALA A 362 -23.05 16.60 36.26
C ALA A 362 -23.47 15.15 35.93
N ARG A 363 -24.66 14.94 35.36
CA ARG A 363 -25.21 13.63 34.98
C ARG A 363 -25.14 13.48 33.46
N GLY A 364 -23.95 13.16 32.96
CA GLY A 364 -23.68 12.95 31.53
C GLY A 364 -24.77 12.11 30.85
N THR A 365 -25.14 12.53 29.64
CA THR A 365 -26.24 11.96 28.84
C THR A 365 -25.98 10.49 28.53
N SER A 366 -26.83 9.60 29.06
CA SER A 366 -26.85 8.19 28.68
C SER A 366 -27.45 8.01 27.28
N ALA A 367 -26.73 7.31 26.40
CA ALA A 367 -27.17 6.98 25.05
C ALA A 367 -28.40 6.04 25.06
N PRO A 368 -29.31 6.14 24.06
CA PRO A 368 -30.45 5.24 23.96
C PRO A 368 -30.03 3.83 23.53
N GLU A 369 -30.59 2.83 24.19
CA GLU A 369 -30.57 1.43 23.77
C GLU A 369 -31.37 1.27 22.46
N VAL A 370 -30.76 0.64 21.45
CA VAL A 370 -31.43 0.34 20.17
C VAL A 370 -31.53 -1.16 19.97
N THR A 371 -32.76 -1.64 19.86
CA THR A 371 -33.13 -3.00 19.44
C THR A 371 -32.74 -3.26 17.99
N VAL A 372 -31.99 -4.34 17.77
CA VAL A 372 -31.59 -4.83 16.44
C VAL A 372 -32.80 -5.47 15.74
N VAL A 373 -33.31 -4.83 14.69
CA VAL A 373 -34.31 -5.42 13.81
C VAL A 373 -33.61 -6.21 12.71
N HIS A 374 -33.93 -7.49 12.59
CA HIS A 374 -33.54 -8.33 11.46
C HIS A 374 -34.29 -7.87 10.20
N HIS A 375 -33.57 -7.31 9.23
CA HIS A 375 -34.16 -6.96 7.94
C HIS A 375 -34.00 -8.13 6.97
N GLN A 376 -35.13 -8.68 6.53
CA GLN A 376 -35.21 -9.54 5.36
C GLN A 376 -34.87 -8.71 4.12
N HIS A 377 -34.03 -9.27 3.23
CA HIS A 377 -33.60 -8.64 1.98
C HIS A 377 -34.82 -8.20 1.13
N PRO A 378 -34.96 -6.91 0.78
CA PRO A 378 -35.99 -6.48 -0.15
C PRO A 378 -35.71 -7.05 -1.54
N ARG A 379 -36.74 -7.59 -2.20
CA ARG A 379 -36.66 -8.04 -3.61
C ARG A 379 -36.26 -6.84 -4.49
N HIS A 380 -35.09 -6.92 -5.12
CA HIS A 380 -34.52 -5.84 -5.95
C HIS A 380 -35.36 -5.59 -7.22
N GLN A 381 -35.82 -4.34 -7.41
CA GLN A 381 -36.40 -3.84 -8.66
C GLN A 381 -35.25 -3.40 -9.59
N HIS A 382 -35.01 -4.13 -10.67
CA HIS A 382 -33.99 -3.74 -11.66
C HIS A 382 -34.55 -2.67 -12.62
N MET A 383 -33.90 -1.51 -12.70
CA MET A 383 -34.20 -0.51 -13.75
C MET A 383 -33.63 -1.00 -15.09
N LEU A 384 -34.48 -1.04 -16.12
CA LEU A 384 -34.05 -1.21 -17.50
C LEU A 384 -33.59 0.14 -18.05
N TYR A 385 -32.52 0.11 -18.84
CA TYR A 385 -31.95 1.28 -19.51
C TYR A 385 -32.37 1.29 -20.98
N SER A 386 -32.66 2.47 -21.52
CA SER A 386 -32.95 2.62 -22.94
C SER A 386 -31.83 3.38 -23.64
N TRP A 387 -31.17 2.70 -24.58
CA TRP A 387 -30.18 3.27 -25.50
C TRP A 387 -30.20 2.44 -26.78
N GLY A 388 -29.71 2.98 -27.91
CA GLY A 388 -29.70 2.28 -29.20
C GLY A 388 -31.08 1.81 -29.72
N GLY A 389 -32.18 2.42 -29.24
CA GLY A 389 -33.56 2.04 -29.61
C GLY A 389 -34.03 0.71 -29.02
N ARG A 390 -33.33 0.16 -28.02
CA ARG A 390 -33.69 -1.09 -27.32
C ARG A 390 -33.67 -0.90 -25.81
N GLN A 391 -34.18 -1.89 -25.10
CA GLN A 391 -34.10 -1.99 -23.64
C GLN A 391 -32.92 -2.88 -23.27
N HIS A 392 -32.12 -2.43 -22.32
CA HIS A 392 -30.88 -3.05 -21.89
C HIS A 392 -30.86 -3.18 -20.36
N LYS A 393 -30.16 -4.19 -19.85
CA LYS A 393 -30.01 -4.40 -18.40
C LYS A 393 -28.96 -3.49 -17.76
N LEU A 394 -28.11 -2.88 -18.58
CA LEU A 394 -26.97 -2.06 -18.17
C LEU A 394 -27.00 -0.69 -18.88
N PRO A 395 -26.46 0.36 -18.25
CA PRO A 395 -26.32 1.67 -18.88
C PRO A 395 -25.33 1.62 -20.05
N GLU A 396 -25.50 2.49 -21.04
CA GLU A 396 -24.62 2.59 -22.22
C GLU A 396 -23.14 2.80 -21.84
N SER A 397 -22.89 3.52 -20.75
CA SER A 397 -21.57 3.83 -20.23
C SER A 397 -20.90 2.67 -19.46
N PHE A 398 -21.55 1.51 -19.34
CA PHE A 398 -21.02 0.39 -18.56
C PHE A 398 -19.64 -0.09 -19.08
N ALA A 399 -18.74 -0.32 -18.15
CA ALA A 399 -17.44 -0.91 -18.43
C ALA A 399 -17.09 -2.00 -17.42
N PHE A 400 -16.67 -3.16 -17.93
CA PHE A 400 -16.19 -4.23 -17.06
C PHE A 400 -14.99 -3.75 -16.22
N PRO A 401 -15.01 -3.99 -14.90
CA PRO A 401 -13.93 -3.59 -14.04
C PRO A 401 -12.70 -4.47 -14.28
N ASN A 402 -11.53 -3.89 -14.12
CA ASN A 402 -10.28 -4.63 -14.20
C ASN A 402 -9.98 -5.20 -12.81
N VAL A 403 -10.43 -6.43 -12.53
CA VAL A 403 -10.33 -7.07 -11.21
C VAL A 403 -9.58 -8.42 -11.25
N ASP A 404 -9.18 -8.88 -10.07
CA ASP A 404 -8.62 -10.22 -9.86
C ASP A 404 -9.69 -11.32 -10.05
N THR A 405 -9.25 -12.57 -10.00
CA THR A 405 -10.07 -13.77 -10.22
C THR A 405 -11.14 -13.99 -9.16
N ALA A 406 -10.87 -13.70 -7.88
CA ALA A 406 -11.81 -13.88 -6.78
C ALA A 406 -12.93 -12.83 -6.85
N THR A 407 -12.55 -11.56 -7.04
CA THR A 407 -13.48 -10.45 -7.20
C THR A 407 -14.36 -10.64 -8.43
N ALA A 408 -13.81 -11.12 -9.55
CA ALA A 408 -14.60 -11.42 -10.73
C ALA A 408 -15.58 -12.57 -10.52
N TRP A 409 -15.16 -13.64 -9.82
CA TRP A 409 -16.05 -14.74 -9.48
C TRP A 409 -17.23 -14.23 -8.64
N ALA A 410 -16.97 -13.35 -7.68
CA ALA A 410 -18.03 -12.79 -6.88
C ALA A 410 -18.99 -11.90 -7.68
N LEU A 411 -18.48 -11.04 -8.57
CA LEU A 411 -19.32 -10.25 -9.50
C LEU A 411 -20.13 -11.13 -10.46
N TRP A 412 -19.60 -12.29 -10.86
CA TRP A 412 -20.30 -13.26 -11.68
C TRP A 412 -21.57 -13.81 -11.02
N TRP A 413 -21.48 -14.06 -9.71
CA TRP A 413 -22.55 -14.68 -8.95
C TRP A 413 -23.51 -13.69 -8.29
N LEU A 414 -22.99 -12.56 -7.79
CA LEU A 414 -23.73 -11.63 -6.94
C LEU A 414 -24.04 -10.28 -7.60
N GLY A 415 -23.23 -9.84 -8.56
CA GLY A 415 -23.31 -8.46 -9.07
C GLY A 415 -22.80 -7.43 -8.05
N LYS A 416 -23.20 -6.17 -8.18
CA LYS A 416 -22.82 -5.04 -7.30
C LYS A 416 -23.98 -4.05 -7.18
N ASP A 417 -24.25 -3.48 -5.99
CA ASP A 417 -25.15 -2.33 -5.81
C ASP A 417 -26.52 -2.44 -6.53
N SER A 418 -27.15 -3.63 -6.52
CA SER A 418 -28.41 -3.96 -7.24
C SER A 418 -28.29 -4.15 -8.77
N GLU A 419 -27.07 -4.13 -9.31
CA GLU A 419 -26.77 -4.64 -10.65
C GLU A 419 -27.02 -6.15 -10.70
N ILE A 420 -27.44 -6.61 -11.88
CA ILE A 420 -27.62 -8.02 -12.17
C ILE A 420 -26.30 -8.79 -12.02
N PRO A 421 -26.34 -10.06 -11.58
CA PRO A 421 -25.16 -10.93 -11.64
C PRO A 421 -24.58 -10.97 -13.05
N PHE A 422 -23.25 -10.87 -13.18
CA PHE A 422 -22.62 -10.71 -14.49
C PHE A 422 -22.84 -11.91 -15.42
N ARG A 423 -23.16 -13.08 -14.85
CA ARG A 423 -23.57 -14.27 -15.62
C ARG A 423 -24.80 -14.06 -16.52
N THR A 424 -25.65 -13.09 -16.17
CA THR A 424 -26.90 -12.79 -16.89
C THR A 424 -26.77 -11.70 -17.96
N ILE A 425 -25.59 -11.09 -18.08
CA ILE A 425 -25.29 -10.04 -19.08
C ILE A 425 -25.27 -10.68 -20.48
N ASP A 426 -26.04 -10.10 -21.39
CA ASP A 426 -26.02 -10.46 -22.80
C ASP A 426 -25.05 -9.57 -23.60
N PRO A 427 -24.40 -10.06 -24.67
CA PRO A 427 -23.62 -9.21 -25.57
C PRO A 427 -24.39 -7.99 -26.11
N HIS A 428 -25.72 -8.06 -26.24
CA HIS A 428 -26.55 -6.92 -26.64
C HIS A 428 -26.68 -5.85 -25.56
N ASP A 429 -26.44 -6.17 -24.28
CA ASP A 429 -26.43 -5.20 -23.17
C ASP A 429 -25.14 -4.35 -23.13
N LEU A 430 -24.29 -4.44 -24.15
CA LEU A 430 -22.98 -3.79 -24.18
C LEU A 430 -22.82 -2.99 -25.46
N ASP A 431 -22.57 -1.68 -25.34
CA ASP A 431 -22.40 -0.78 -26.48
C ASP A 431 -21.17 -1.15 -27.34
N THR A 432 -19.99 -1.20 -26.72
CA THR A 432 -18.74 -1.34 -27.48
C THR A 432 -18.35 -2.80 -27.78
N LYS A 433 -17.72 -3.02 -28.95
CA LYS A 433 -17.07 -4.31 -29.30
C LYS A 433 -16.02 -4.74 -28.27
N LYS A 434 -15.37 -3.78 -27.60
CA LYS A 434 -14.38 -4.03 -26.54
C LYS A 434 -15.02 -4.70 -25.32
N GLN A 435 -16.15 -4.19 -24.83
CA GLN A 435 -16.85 -4.80 -23.68
C GLN A 435 -17.38 -6.19 -24.02
N ARG A 436 -17.94 -6.39 -25.22
CA ARG A 436 -18.36 -7.73 -25.68
C ARG A 436 -17.21 -8.74 -25.69
N ARG A 437 -16.01 -8.33 -26.11
CA ARG A 437 -14.80 -9.17 -26.04
C ARG A 437 -14.43 -9.51 -24.60
N ILE A 438 -14.51 -8.54 -23.68
CA ILE A 438 -14.22 -8.78 -22.26
C ILE A 438 -15.21 -9.78 -21.67
N LEU A 439 -16.51 -9.66 -21.96
CA LEU A 439 -17.52 -10.64 -21.54
C LEU A 439 -17.19 -12.06 -22.04
N SER A 440 -16.69 -12.21 -23.27
CA SER A 440 -16.25 -13.52 -23.78
C SER A 440 -15.03 -14.08 -23.02
N GLU A 441 -14.10 -13.22 -22.58
CA GLU A 441 -12.98 -13.66 -21.72
C GLU A 441 -13.48 -14.10 -20.33
N TRP A 442 -14.43 -13.36 -19.75
CA TRP A 442 -15.05 -13.71 -18.47
C TRP A 442 -15.83 -15.02 -18.58
N ARG A 443 -16.70 -15.21 -19.58
CA ARG A 443 -17.45 -16.46 -19.79
C ARG A 443 -16.53 -17.67 -19.90
N PHE A 444 -15.46 -17.55 -20.70
CA PHE A 444 -14.47 -18.61 -20.86
C PHE A 444 -13.79 -18.95 -19.52
N PHE A 445 -13.35 -17.94 -18.78
CA PHE A 445 -12.71 -18.13 -17.48
C PHE A 445 -13.65 -18.75 -16.44
N MET A 446 -14.89 -18.26 -16.35
CA MET A 446 -15.89 -18.73 -15.39
C MET A 446 -16.32 -20.18 -15.68
N HIS A 447 -16.37 -20.58 -16.96
CA HIS A 447 -16.64 -21.97 -17.34
C HIS A 447 -15.61 -22.94 -16.76
N ILE A 448 -14.33 -22.61 -16.87
CA ILE A 448 -13.23 -23.45 -16.36
C ILE A 448 -13.34 -23.61 -14.84
N LEU A 449 -13.58 -22.51 -14.13
CA LEU A 449 -13.78 -22.55 -12.68
C LEU A 449 -15.01 -23.37 -12.28
N TRP A 450 -16.11 -23.21 -13.04
CA TRP A 450 -17.36 -23.91 -12.79
C TRP A 450 -17.24 -25.42 -13.02
N GLU A 451 -16.62 -25.85 -14.13
CA GLU A 451 -16.41 -27.28 -14.41
C GLU A 451 -15.62 -27.96 -13.28
N TYR A 452 -14.54 -27.32 -12.83
CA TYR A 452 -13.75 -27.84 -11.72
C TYR A 452 -14.55 -27.86 -10.40
N TYR A 453 -15.34 -26.83 -10.13
CA TYR A 453 -16.21 -26.79 -8.95
C TYR A 453 -17.23 -27.95 -8.96
N VAL A 454 -17.89 -28.20 -10.09
CA VAL A 454 -18.86 -29.29 -10.25
C VAL A 454 -18.19 -30.65 -10.10
N GLU A 455 -16.99 -30.82 -10.67
CA GLU A 455 -16.18 -32.05 -10.53
C GLU A 455 -15.87 -32.37 -9.06
N ILE A 456 -15.43 -31.36 -8.28
CA ILE A 456 -15.03 -31.57 -6.89
C ILE A 456 -16.23 -31.69 -5.94
N LYS A 457 -17.29 -30.90 -6.13
CA LYS A 457 -18.47 -30.91 -5.25
C LYS A 457 -19.49 -31.97 -5.62
N GLY A 458 -19.43 -32.53 -6.83
CA GLY A 458 -20.37 -33.54 -7.30
C GLY A 458 -21.80 -33.02 -7.50
N THR A 459 -21.98 -31.71 -7.64
CA THR A 459 -23.29 -31.07 -7.83
C THR A 459 -23.19 -29.94 -8.85
N ASP A 460 -24.22 -29.82 -9.69
CA ASP A 460 -24.44 -28.73 -10.63
C ASP A 460 -25.42 -27.67 -10.09
N ALA A 461 -25.80 -27.78 -8.80
CA ALA A 461 -26.70 -26.83 -8.17
C ALA A 461 -26.10 -25.41 -8.16
N PRO A 462 -26.89 -24.36 -8.46
CA PRO A 462 -26.41 -22.98 -8.38
C PRO A 462 -25.88 -22.65 -6.99
N ILE A 463 -24.82 -21.84 -6.94
CA ILE A 463 -24.25 -21.36 -5.69
C ILE A 463 -25.24 -20.41 -5.01
N ASP A 464 -25.39 -20.54 -3.70
CA ASP A 464 -26.20 -19.63 -2.88
C ASP A 464 -25.77 -18.18 -3.09
N SER A 465 -26.76 -17.27 -3.09
CA SER A 465 -26.52 -15.85 -3.39
C SER A 465 -25.98 -15.06 -2.17
N THR A 466 -25.16 -15.71 -1.33
CA THR A 466 -24.50 -15.08 -0.18
C THR A 466 -23.00 -14.90 -0.44
N GLU A 467 -22.40 -13.88 0.19
CA GLU A 467 -20.96 -13.64 0.10
C GLU A 467 -20.15 -14.84 0.59
N GLU A 468 -20.56 -15.42 1.72
CA GLU A 468 -19.88 -16.56 2.34
C GLU A 468 -19.85 -17.77 1.40
N ALA A 469 -20.98 -18.13 0.79
CA ALA A 469 -21.07 -19.29 -0.08
C ALA A 469 -20.25 -19.10 -1.37
N VAL A 470 -20.25 -17.89 -1.93
CA VAL A 470 -19.49 -17.57 -3.15
C VAL A 470 -17.99 -17.59 -2.89
N VAL A 471 -17.55 -17.09 -1.73
CA VAL A 471 -16.15 -17.18 -1.30
C VAL A 471 -15.74 -18.63 -1.09
N GLU A 472 -16.55 -19.44 -0.41
CA GLU A 472 -16.26 -20.87 -0.21
C GLU A 472 -16.19 -21.63 -1.54
N ALA A 473 -17.13 -21.37 -2.46
CA ALA A 473 -17.11 -21.98 -3.78
C ALA A 473 -15.86 -21.58 -4.58
N PHE A 474 -15.40 -20.33 -4.46
CA PHE A 474 -14.17 -19.89 -5.11
C PHE A 474 -12.93 -20.59 -4.53
N GLU A 475 -12.84 -20.78 -3.22
CA GLU A 475 -11.72 -21.50 -2.60
C GLU A 475 -11.59 -22.93 -3.13
N CYS A 476 -12.70 -23.55 -3.52
CA CYS A 476 -12.71 -24.83 -4.22
C CYS A 476 -12.31 -24.68 -5.70
N ALA A 477 -12.97 -23.77 -6.42
CA ALA A 477 -12.82 -23.62 -7.86
C ALA A 477 -11.42 -23.14 -8.29
N VAL A 478 -10.73 -22.35 -7.46
CA VAL A 478 -9.45 -21.72 -7.79
C VAL A 478 -8.36 -22.73 -8.15
N HIS A 479 -8.44 -23.96 -7.65
CA HIS A 479 -7.50 -25.04 -7.95
C HIS A 479 -7.50 -25.48 -9.42
N ALA A 480 -8.56 -25.16 -10.19
CA ALA A 480 -8.54 -25.28 -11.66
C ALA A 480 -7.38 -24.52 -12.31
N LEU A 481 -6.83 -23.54 -11.59
CA LEU A 481 -5.81 -22.63 -12.07
C LEU A 481 -4.40 -23.01 -11.61
N ASP A 482 -4.24 -24.05 -10.79
CA ASP A 482 -2.93 -24.56 -10.32
C ASP A 482 -1.92 -24.74 -11.47
N PRO A 483 -2.30 -25.30 -12.63
CA PRO A 483 -1.38 -25.42 -13.78
C PRO A 483 -0.84 -24.07 -14.29
N VAL A 484 -1.52 -22.95 -14.03
CA VAL A 484 -1.15 -21.60 -14.49
C VAL A 484 -0.16 -20.91 -13.53
N ILE A 485 -0.04 -21.40 -12.29
CA ILE A 485 0.57 -20.72 -11.13
C ILE A 485 2.11 -20.65 -11.20
N GLU A 486 2.78 -21.56 -11.91
CA GLU A 486 4.20 -21.81 -11.60
C GLU A 486 5.18 -20.71 -12.05
N LYS A 487 5.36 -20.47 -13.35
CA LYS A 487 6.39 -19.54 -13.84
C LYS A 487 5.97 -18.82 -15.13
N THR A 488 6.41 -17.58 -15.28
CA THR A 488 6.43 -16.87 -16.57
C THR A 488 7.39 -17.55 -17.55
N PRO A 489 7.31 -17.27 -18.86
CA PRO A 489 8.30 -17.75 -19.84
C PRO A 489 9.76 -17.43 -19.45
N ASN A 490 9.97 -16.34 -18.69
CA ASN A 490 11.28 -15.93 -18.19
C ASN A 490 11.60 -16.49 -16.78
N GLN A 491 10.99 -17.62 -16.40
CA GLN A 491 11.17 -18.31 -15.12
C GLN A 491 10.82 -17.51 -13.84
N ARG A 492 10.20 -16.34 -13.94
CA ARG A 492 9.74 -15.59 -12.76
C ARG A 492 8.48 -16.21 -12.18
N GLN A 493 8.42 -16.38 -10.85
CA GLN A 493 7.22 -16.84 -10.14
C GLN A 493 6.06 -15.86 -10.36
N ARG A 494 4.87 -16.39 -10.65
CA ARG A 494 3.64 -15.58 -10.75
C ARG A 494 3.00 -15.45 -9.37
N ARG A 495 2.58 -14.23 -9.01
CA ARG A 495 1.75 -14.00 -7.82
C ARG A 495 0.28 -14.09 -8.26
N PHE A 496 -0.32 -15.26 -8.06
CA PHE A 496 -1.64 -15.59 -8.60
C PHE A 496 -2.75 -14.60 -8.20
N GLY A 497 -2.80 -14.17 -6.94
CA GLY A 497 -3.78 -13.17 -6.47
C GLY A 497 -3.62 -11.76 -7.06
N GLN A 498 -2.59 -11.51 -7.88
CA GLN A 498 -2.37 -10.25 -8.60
C GLN A 498 -2.70 -10.35 -10.10
N LEU A 499 -3.15 -11.52 -10.57
CA LEU A 499 -3.48 -11.71 -11.97
C LEU A 499 -4.93 -11.30 -12.25
N MET A 500 -5.09 -10.38 -13.19
CA MET A 500 -6.41 -9.96 -13.67
C MET A 500 -7.06 -11.06 -14.49
N VAL A 501 -8.39 -11.19 -14.44
CA VAL A 501 -9.14 -12.24 -15.16
C VAL A 501 -8.78 -12.35 -16.64
N VAL A 502 -8.72 -11.21 -17.33
CA VAL A 502 -8.37 -11.18 -18.76
C VAL A 502 -6.96 -11.71 -19.04
N THR A 503 -6.04 -11.54 -18.08
CA THR A 503 -4.67 -12.05 -18.17
C THR A 503 -4.65 -13.56 -17.95
N VAL A 504 -5.41 -14.06 -16.96
CA VAL A 504 -5.52 -15.50 -16.68
C VAL A 504 -6.17 -16.23 -17.86
N ALA A 505 -7.31 -15.73 -18.35
CA ALA A 505 -8.00 -16.26 -19.52
C ALA A 505 -7.07 -16.38 -20.75
N ARG A 506 -6.26 -15.35 -21.00
CA ARG A 506 -5.27 -15.37 -22.08
C ARG A 506 -4.21 -16.46 -21.88
N ILE A 507 -3.62 -16.55 -20.69
CA ILE A 507 -2.57 -17.54 -20.40
C ILE A 507 -3.11 -18.97 -20.59
N ILE A 508 -4.35 -19.23 -20.16
CA ILE A 508 -4.99 -20.52 -20.34
C ILE A 508 -5.18 -20.85 -21.82
N ARG A 509 -5.67 -19.89 -22.63
CA ARG A 509 -5.82 -20.11 -24.08
C ARG A 509 -4.49 -20.36 -24.80
N GLU A 510 -3.43 -19.67 -24.37
CA GLU A 510 -2.07 -19.91 -24.85
C GLU A 510 -1.62 -21.35 -24.54
N LYS A 511 -1.97 -21.87 -23.35
CA LYS A 511 -1.65 -23.26 -22.97
C LYS A 511 -2.48 -24.32 -23.70
N ILE A 512 -3.77 -24.08 -23.91
CA ILE A 512 -4.68 -25.02 -24.58
C ILE A 512 -4.43 -25.07 -26.10
N GLY A 513 -3.56 -24.20 -26.65
CA GLY A 513 -3.19 -24.22 -28.06
C GLY A 513 -4.31 -23.73 -28.98
N ALA A 514 -5.15 -22.80 -28.52
CA ALA A 514 -6.23 -22.26 -29.33
C ALA A 514 -5.69 -21.65 -30.64
N LYS A 515 -6.29 -22.04 -31.79
CA LYS A 515 -5.85 -21.70 -33.17
C LYS A 515 -5.68 -20.20 -33.46
N THR A 516 -6.21 -19.30 -32.63
CA THR A 516 -6.01 -17.86 -32.75
C THR A 516 -4.95 -17.37 -31.76
N LYS A 517 -3.68 -17.35 -32.17
CA LYS A 517 -2.65 -16.53 -31.51
C LYS A 517 -3.07 -15.07 -31.63
N ARG A 518 -3.42 -14.41 -30.51
CA ARG A 518 -3.78 -12.99 -30.51
C ARG A 518 -2.57 -12.17 -30.06
N ALA A 519 -2.11 -11.26 -30.91
CA ALA A 519 -0.95 -10.41 -30.65
C ALA A 519 -1.19 -9.46 -29.46
N TYR A 520 -0.12 -9.23 -28.69
CA TYR A 520 -0.07 -8.26 -27.61
C TYR A 520 -0.25 -6.84 -28.16
N SER A 521 -1.31 -6.14 -27.75
CA SER A 521 -1.41 -4.69 -27.89
C SER A 521 -1.17 -4.06 -26.53
N LYS A 522 -0.07 -3.30 -26.41
CA LYS A 522 0.23 -2.49 -25.24
C LYS A 522 -0.95 -1.53 -25.04
N ARG A 523 -1.67 -1.62 -23.92
CA ARG A 523 -2.72 -0.64 -23.59
C ARG A 523 -2.00 0.68 -23.28
N THR A 524 -2.30 1.72 -24.04
CA THR A 524 -1.99 3.09 -23.66
C THR A 524 -2.68 3.37 -22.34
N ARG A 525 -1.89 3.75 -21.32
CA ARG A 525 -2.41 4.32 -20.08
C ARG A 525 -2.96 5.69 -20.45
N SER A 526 -4.28 5.83 -20.45
CA SER A 526 -4.96 7.13 -20.34
C SER A 526 -5.10 7.46 -18.87
#